data_AF-A0AAU9VQF8-F1
#
_entry.id   AF-A0AAU9VQF8-F1
#
_cell.length_a   1.000
_cell.length_b   1.000
_cell.length_c   1.000
_cell.angle_alpha   90.00
_cell.angle_beta   90.00
_cell.angle_gamma   90.00
#
_symmetry.space_group_name_H-M   'P 1'
#
loop_
_entity.id
_entity.type
_entity.pdbx_description
1 polymer ?
#
loop_
_entity_poly.entity_id
_entity_poly.type
_entity_poly.pdbx_seq_one_letter_code
_entity_poly.pdbx_strand_id
1 'polypeptide(L)'
;NQNLDHWEGTAVVNGEFKYLKMTDSRWTLRQITMNDLPVGRSVDETLRLVQAFQYTDKHGEVCPAGWKPGKETIIPDPTEKKKYFAKQTEGEDEEEKK
;
A
#
# COMPACT_ATOMS: atom_id res chain seq x y z
N ASN A 1 25.74 3.79 10.78
CA ASN A 1 24.91 2.63 11.11
C ASN A 1 23.71 3.08 11.94
N GLN A 2 22.76 3.82 11.34
CA GLN A 2 21.40 4.11 11.83
C GLN A 2 20.63 4.73 10.65
N ASN A 3 20.07 3.90 9.77
CA ASN A 3 19.06 4.33 8.81
C ASN A 3 17.77 3.67 9.27
N LEU A 4 17.21 4.21 10.35
CA LEU A 4 15.90 3.79 10.83
C LEU A 4 14.88 4.47 9.93
N ASP A 5 14.12 3.66 9.19
CA ASP A 5 12.97 4.12 8.39
C ASP A 5 12.03 4.90 9.32
N HIS A 6 12.11 6.23 9.26
CA HIS A 6 11.35 7.13 10.12
C HIS A 6 9.98 7.38 9.50
N TRP A 7 8.95 6.74 10.05
CA TRP A 7 7.56 6.91 9.63
C TRP A 7 6.80 7.70 10.71
N GLU A 8 6.36 8.91 10.37
CA GLU A 8 5.52 9.73 11.25
C GLU A 8 4.07 9.77 10.75
N GLY A 9 3.14 9.42 11.64
CA GLY A 9 1.70 9.62 11.45
C GLY A 9 1.21 10.76 12.35
N THR A 10 0.78 11.87 11.77
CA THR A 10 0.10 12.94 12.52
C THR A 10 -1.41 12.67 12.56
N ALA A 11 -2.04 12.84 13.71
CA ALA A 11 -3.51 12.86 13.85
C ALA A 11 -3.92 14.10 14.66
N VAL A 12 -4.81 14.93 14.11
CA VAL A 12 -5.29 16.16 14.76
C VAL A 12 -6.44 15.83 15.73
N VAL A 13 -6.37 16.39 16.94
CA VAL A 13 -7.43 16.35 17.95
C VAL A 13 -7.61 17.78 18.47
N ASN A 14 -8.87 18.22 18.62
CA ASN A 14 -9.34 19.58 18.94
C ASN A 14 -9.65 20.53 17.76
N GLY A 15 -10.28 20.02 16.69
CA GLY A 15 -11.21 20.86 15.90
C GLY A 15 -10.98 21.00 14.40
N GLU A 16 -9.92 20.45 13.80
CA GLU A 16 -9.68 20.60 12.35
C GLU A 16 -9.31 19.27 11.66
N PHE A 17 -9.61 19.20 10.35
CA PHE A 17 -9.59 18.05 9.44
C PHE A 17 -8.60 16.93 9.83
N LYS A 18 -9.15 15.77 10.22
CA LYS A 18 -8.38 14.61 10.68
C LYS A 18 -7.89 13.78 9.50
N TYR A 19 -6.73 14.14 8.97
CA TYR A 19 -6.00 13.30 8.01
C TYR A 19 -4.94 12.46 8.73
N LEU A 20 -4.69 11.25 8.22
CA LEU A 20 -3.47 10.48 8.49
C LEU A 20 -2.55 10.69 7.30
N LYS A 21 -1.29 11.07 7.54
CA LYS A 21 -0.26 11.13 6.50
C LYS A 21 0.79 10.06 6.74
N MET A 22 1.30 9.47 5.67
CA MET A 22 2.49 8.62 5.70
C MET A 22 3.58 9.29 4.87
N THR A 23 4.71 9.54 5.54
CA THR A 23 5.88 10.18 4.95
C THR A 23 7.05 9.20 4.97
N ASP A 24 7.77 9.12 3.86
CA ASP A 24 9.01 8.33 3.72
C ASP A 24 10.21 9.08 4.35
N SER A 25 11.30 8.35 4.60
CA SER A 25 12.63 8.81 5.03
C SER A 25 13.19 10.01 4.23
N ARG A 26 12.76 10.18 2.99
CA ARG A 26 13.11 11.31 2.11
C ARG A 26 12.16 12.51 2.24
N TRP A 27 11.38 12.58 3.32
CA TRP A 27 10.36 13.61 3.56
C TRP A 27 9.31 13.72 2.44
N THR A 28 9.13 12.63 1.68
CA THR A 28 8.15 12.58 0.59
C THR A 28 6.85 12.01 1.12
N LEU A 29 5.75 12.74 0.93
CA LEU A 29 4.41 12.29 1.26
C LEU A 29 3.99 11.17 0.30
N ARG A 30 3.62 10.00 0.85
CA ARG A 30 3.28 8.81 0.07
C ARG A 30 1.79 8.49 0.07
N GLN A 31 1.10 8.80 1.17
CA GLN A 31 -0.31 8.49 1.31
C GLN A 31 -0.99 9.45 2.30
N ILE A 32 -2.24 9.78 2.01
CA ILE A 32 -3.13 10.51 2.93
C ILE A 32 -4.46 9.76 3.03
N THR A 33 -4.92 9.48 4.25
CA THR A 33 -6.30 9.04 4.53
C THR A 33 -7.06 10.16 5.22
N MET A 34 -8.22 10.54 4.69
CA MET A 34 -9.12 11.53 5.30
C MET A 34 -10.48 10.89 5.57
N ASN A 35 -10.87 10.85 6.84
CA ASN A 35 -12.19 10.37 7.25
C ASN A 35 -12.94 11.50 7.96
N ASP A 36 -14.27 11.47 7.85
CA ASP A 36 -15.13 12.36 8.63
C ASP A 36 -15.11 11.97 10.13
N LEU A 37 -15.51 12.89 11.01
CA LEU A 37 -15.45 12.75 12.47
C LEU A 37 -16.09 11.47 13.04
N PRO A 38 -17.25 10.98 12.54
CA PRO A 38 -17.87 9.78 13.12
C PRO A 38 -17.22 8.47 12.63
N VAL A 39 -16.35 8.51 11.63
CA VAL A 39 -15.78 7.31 11.00
C VAL A 39 -14.33 7.10 11.41
N GLY A 40 -14.09 6.00 12.14
CA GLY A 40 -12.74 5.57 12.51
C GLY A 40 -11.87 5.21 11.31
N ARG A 41 -10.55 5.25 11.49
CA ARG A 41 -9.57 4.77 10.50
C ARG A 41 -9.19 3.32 10.82
N SER A 42 -8.80 2.56 9.79
CA SER A 42 -8.30 1.20 9.96
C SER A 42 -6.79 1.18 10.22
N VAL A 43 -6.39 0.56 11.33
CA VAL A 43 -4.97 0.33 11.66
C VAL A 43 -4.37 -0.72 10.73
N ASP A 44 -5.14 -1.76 10.39
CA ASP A 44 -4.68 -2.84 9.50
C ASP A 44 -4.35 -2.31 8.10
N GLU A 45 -5.18 -1.39 7.58
CA GLU A 45 -4.92 -0.76 6.29
C GLU A 45 -3.68 0.14 6.34
N THR A 46 -3.49 0.86 7.45
CA THR A 46 -2.29 1.69 7.65
C THR A 46 -1.04 0.81 7.65
N LEU A 47 -1.06 -0.32 8.37
CA LEU A 47 0.06 -1.27 8.40
C LEU A 47 0.31 -1.88 7.02
N ARG A 48 -0.74 -2.26 6.30
CA ARG A 48 -0.65 -2.80 4.93
C ARG A 48 0.02 -1.81 3.98
N LEU A 49 -0.35 -0.53 4.06
CA LEU A 49 0.22 0.53 3.24
C LEU A 49 1.70 0.77 3.56
N VAL A 50 2.08 0.81 4.84
CA VAL A 50 3.50 0.92 5.24
C VAL A 50 4.32 -0.24 4.67
N GLN A 51 3.84 -1.48 4.83
CA GLN A 51 4.50 -2.66 4.30
C GLN A 51 4.59 -2.65 2.77
N ALA A 52 3.55 -2.18 2.09
CA ALA A 52 3.55 -2.06 0.63
C ALA A 52 4.61 -1.07 0.17
N PHE A 53 4.67 0.13 0.76
CA PHE A 53 5.68 1.13 0.40
C PHE A 53 7.11 0.62 0.65
N GLN A 54 7.35 0.01 1.83
CA GLN A 54 8.64 -0.60 2.13
C GLN A 54 9.01 -1.71 1.14
N TYR A 55 8.05 -2.49 0.65
CA TYR A 55 8.29 -3.51 -0.36
C TYR A 55 8.66 -2.87 -1.71
N THR A 56 7.89 -1.88 -2.17
CA THR A 56 8.14 -1.18 -3.43
C THR A 56 9.48 -0.45 -3.44
N ASP A 57 9.88 0.13 -2.31
CA ASP A 57 11.15 0.85 -2.20
C ASP A 57 12.36 -0.10 -2.18
N LYS A 58 12.19 -1.35 -1.69
CA LYS A 58 13.24 -2.38 -1.68
C LYS A 58 13.37 -3.15 -3.00
N HIS A 59 12.26 -3.49 -3.65
CA HIS A 59 12.26 -4.38 -4.82
C HIS A 59 12.08 -3.63 -6.14
N GLY A 60 11.57 -2.39 -6.13
CA GLY A 60 11.25 -1.64 -7.35
C GLY A 60 10.02 -2.15 -8.10
N GLU A 61 9.31 -3.12 -7.54
CA GLU A 61 8.04 -3.65 -8.05
C GLU A 61 6.86 -2.83 -7.53
N VAL A 62 5.68 -2.96 -8.16
CA VAL A 62 4.45 -2.29 -7.71
C VAL A 62 3.46 -3.28 -7.11
N CYS A 63 2.80 -2.86 -6.04
CA CYS A 63 1.82 -3.66 -5.32
C CYS A 63 0.42 -3.50 -5.95
N PRO A 64 -0.25 -4.60 -6.34
CA PRO A 64 -1.63 -4.57 -6.84
C PRO A 64 -2.66 -4.22 -5.75
N ALA A 65 -3.92 -4.06 -6.14
CA ALA A 65 -5.02 -3.77 -5.22
C ALA A 65 -5.12 -4.85 -4.13
N GLY A 66 -5.28 -4.42 -2.87
CA GLY A 66 -5.40 -5.35 -1.74
C GLY A 66 -4.13 -6.17 -1.43
N TRP A 67 -2.98 -5.80 -2.00
CA TRP A 67 -1.72 -6.50 -1.76
C TRP A 67 -1.41 -6.61 -0.26
N LYS A 68 -0.93 -7.80 0.14
CA LYS A 68 -0.45 -8.15 1.47
C LYS A 68 0.92 -8.82 1.34
N PRO A 69 1.75 -8.82 2.40
CA PRO A 69 3.05 -9.51 2.37
C PRO A 69 2.91 -10.96 1.87
N GLY A 70 3.72 -11.33 0.88
CA GLY A 70 3.69 -12.66 0.25
C GLY A 70 2.71 -12.82 -0.91
N LYS A 71 1.89 -11.81 -1.23
CA LYS A 71 1.10 -11.78 -2.47
C LYS A 71 1.94 -11.34 -3.66
N GLU A 72 1.49 -11.74 -4.84
CA GLU A 72 2.13 -11.38 -6.10
C GLU A 72 2.13 -9.87 -6.33
N THR A 73 3.18 -9.44 -7.01
CA THR A 73 3.47 -8.05 -7.36
C THR A 73 3.62 -7.92 -8.86
N ILE A 74 3.61 -6.68 -9.34
CA ILE A 74 3.73 -6.37 -10.76
C ILE A 74 5.10 -5.73 -10.99
N ILE A 75 5.87 -6.27 -11.93
CA ILE A 75 7.08 -5.63 -12.42
C ILE A 75 6.64 -4.51 -13.37
N PRO A 76 7.04 -3.24 -13.16
CA PRO A 76 6.61 -2.10 -13.98
C PRO A 76 7.34 -2.05 -15.34
N ASP A 77 7.48 -3.18 -16.01
CA ASP A 77 8.00 -3.29 -17.38
C ASP A 77 6.86 -3.70 -18.35
N PRO A 78 6.76 -3.09 -19.56
CA PRO A 78 5.68 -3.37 -20.51
C PRO A 78 5.56 -4.84 -20.94
N THR A 79 6.66 -5.59 -20.93
CA THR A 79 6.71 -7.00 -21.32
C THR A 79 6.40 -7.88 -20.11
N GLU A 80 7.04 -7.61 -18.98
CA GLU A 80 6.92 -8.44 -17.78
C GLU A 80 5.55 -8.32 -17.10
N LYS A 81 4.91 -7.14 -17.14
CA LYS A 81 3.56 -6.96 -16.56
C LYS A 81 2.52 -7.90 -17.16
N LYS A 82 2.70 -8.34 -18.42
CA LYS A 82 1.80 -9.29 -19.09
C LYS A 82 1.75 -10.63 -18.38
N LYS A 83 2.85 -11.06 -17.76
CA LYS A 83 2.91 -12.31 -16.98
C LYS A 83 1.96 -12.27 -15.79
N TYR A 84 1.95 -11.14 -15.08
CA TYR A 84 1.03 -10.93 -13.96
C TYR A 84 -0.43 -10.96 -14.44
N PHE A 85 -0.76 -10.19 -15.49
CA PHE A 85 -2.15 -10.15 -15.99
C PHE A 85 -2.63 -11.49 -16.51
N ALA A 86 -1.80 -12.23 -17.27
CA ALA A 86 -2.14 -13.57 -17.76
C ALA A 86 -2.46 -14.53 -16.62
N LYS A 87 -1.65 -14.51 -15.55
CA LYS A 87 -1.86 -15.37 -14.37
C LYS A 87 -3.15 -15.04 -13.60
N GLN A 88 -3.55 -13.77 -13.57
CA GLN A 88 -4.81 -13.37 -12.94
C GLN A 88 -6.03 -13.83 -13.78
N THR A 89 -5.94 -13.79 -15.11
CA THR A 89 -7.04 -14.22 -15.98
C THR A 89 -7.28 -15.73 -15.91
N GLU A 90 -6.22 -16.53 -15.76
CA GLU A 90 -6.33 -17.99 -15.61
C GLU A 90 -7.00 -18.41 -14.28
N GLY A 91 -6.97 -17.56 -13.25
CA GLY A 91 -7.57 -17.86 -11.94
C GLY A 91 -9.10 -17.68 -11.88
N GLU A 92 -9.67 -16.83 -12.74
CA GLU A 92 -11.12 -16.58 -12.77
C GLU A 92 -11.90 -17.78 -13.33
N ASP A 93 -11.30 -18.55 -14.26
CA ASP A 93 -11.92 -19.74 -14.88
C ASP A 93 -12.04 -20.95 -13.94
N GLU A 94 -11.27 -20.99 -12.83
CA GLU A 94 -11.34 -22.08 -11.84
C GLU A 94 -12.34 -21.81 -10.72
N GLU A 95 -12.66 -20.55 -10.42
CA GLU A 95 -13.58 -20.18 -9.34
C GLU A 95 -15.05 -20.22 -9.80
N GLU A 96 -15.33 -20.05 -11.10
CA GLU A 96 -16.67 -20.21 -11.70
C GLU A 96 -17.11 -21.69 -11.87
N LYS A 97 -16.22 -22.65 -11.57
CA LYS A 97 -16.48 -24.11 -11.62
C LYS A 97 -16.73 -24.76 -10.25
N LYS A 98 -16.86 -23.97 -9.18
CA LYS A 98 -17.26 -24.44 -7.84
C LYS A 98 -18.64 -23.91 -7.46
#